data_AF-A0A7C7YH14-F1
#
_entry.id   AF-A0A7C7YH14-F1
#
_cell.length_a   1.000
_cell.length_b   1.000
_cell.length_c   1.000
_cell.angle_alpha   90.00
_cell.angle_beta   90.00
_cell.angle_gamma   90.00
#
_symmetry.space_group_name_H-M   'P 1'
#
loop_
_entity.id
_entity.type
_entity.pdbx_description
1 polymer ?
#
loop_
_entity_poly.entity_id
_entity_poly.type
_entity_poly.pdbx_seq_one_letter_code
_entity_poly.pdbx_strand_id
1 'polypeptide(L)'
;MSVLDLSPDALLTTTRAVRKRLDFDRPVDPQLIRECLEVALQAPSGSNSQGWHFVVVTDAAKRQRIGDLYKQGFAIYRNMNESAHALAADQADADDARQMERVVDSAEYLAENLYRAPVLLIPCVTGRTDSLQGKGAAIAHAS
;
A
#
# COMPACT_ATOMS: atom_id res chain seq x y z
N MET A 1 -20.60 -7.44 -8.96
CA MET A 1 -20.73 -6.59 -7.75
C MET A 1 -22.17 -6.16 -7.44
N SER A 2 -22.55 -6.04 -6.15
CA SER A 2 -23.67 -5.17 -5.77
C SER A 2 -23.21 -3.72 -5.93
N VAL A 3 -23.84 -2.97 -6.83
CA VAL A 3 -23.56 -1.54 -6.97
C VAL A 3 -23.97 -0.84 -5.67
N LEU A 4 -23.02 -0.23 -4.98
CA LEU A 4 -23.30 0.62 -3.83
C LEU A 4 -23.81 1.97 -4.36
N ASP A 5 -24.88 2.48 -3.75
CA ASP A 5 -25.42 3.82 -4.07
C ASP A 5 -24.53 4.90 -3.42
N LEU A 6 -23.36 5.13 -4.00
CA LEU A 6 -22.36 6.11 -3.55
C LEU A 6 -22.09 7.12 -4.67
N SER A 7 -22.11 8.41 -4.33
CA SER A 7 -21.59 9.45 -5.22
C SER A 7 -20.07 9.35 -5.35
N PRO A 8 -19.46 9.90 -6.42
CA PRO A 8 -18.00 9.98 -6.55
C PRO A 8 -17.34 10.65 -5.34
N ASP A 9 -17.93 11.73 -4.82
CA ASP A 9 -17.44 12.42 -3.63
C ASP A 9 -17.47 11.50 -2.40
N ALA A 10 -18.58 10.78 -2.19
CA ALA A 10 -18.69 9.83 -1.08
C ALA A 10 -17.67 8.70 -1.21
N LEU A 11 -17.48 8.13 -2.40
CA LEU A 11 -16.50 7.09 -2.67
C LEU A 11 -15.07 7.55 -2.31
N LEU A 12 -14.66 8.73 -2.79
CA LEU A 12 -13.30 9.24 -2.62
C LEU A 12 -13.04 9.74 -1.19
N THR A 13 -14.01 10.42 -0.58
CA THR A 13 -13.86 10.99 0.77
C THR A 13 -13.99 9.97 1.89
N THR A 14 -14.43 8.74 1.61
CA THR A 14 -14.54 7.65 2.60
C THR A 14 -13.50 6.54 2.44
N THR A 15 -12.84 6.45 1.29
CA THR A 15 -11.71 5.54 1.10
C THR A 15 -10.55 5.92 2.03
N ARG A 16 -10.07 4.96 2.85
CA ARG A 16 -8.99 5.16 3.83
C ARG A 16 -7.93 4.07 3.66
N ALA A 17 -6.71 4.35 4.07
CA ALA A 17 -5.71 3.31 4.27
C ALA A 17 -6.07 2.46 5.50
N VAL A 18 -6.66 1.28 5.28
CA VAL A 18 -7.06 0.36 6.36
C VAL A 18 -5.96 -0.67 6.59
N ARG A 19 -5.38 -0.68 7.80
CA ARG A 19 -4.32 -1.61 8.19
C ARG A 19 -4.71 -2.56 9.34
N LYS A 20 -5.40 -2.03 10.36
CA LYS A 20 -5.69 -2.77 11.61
C LYS A 20 -7.02 -3.53 11.66
N ARG A 21 -7.98 -3.18 10.79
CA ARG A 21 -9.36 -3.69 10.84
C ARG A 21 -9.68 -4.65 9.70
N LEU A 22 -8.65 -5.28 9.15
CA LEU A 22 -8.81 -6.28 8.10
C LEU A 22 -9.14 -7.63 8.73
N ASP A 23 -10.15 -8.29 8.17
CA ASP A 23 -10.38 -9.71 8.40
C ASP A 23 -9.48 -10.49 7.44
N PHE A 24 -8.39 -11.03 7.96
CA PHE A 24 -7.40 -11.76 7.17
C PHE A 24 -7.85 -13.17 6.79
N ASP A 25 -8.85 -13.71 7.48
CA ASP A 25 -9.34 -15.07 7.27
C ASP A 25 -10.48 -15.11 6.23
N ARG A 26 -11.08 -13.95 5.94
CA ARG A 26 -12.07 -13.81 4.87
C ARG A 26 -11.43 -14.04 3.49
N PRO A 27 -11.86 -15.06 2.72
CA PRO A 27 -11.36 -15.27 1.37
C PRO A 27 -11.77 -14.13 0.44
N VAL A 28 -10.91 -13.84 -0.54
CA VAL A 28 -11.16 -12.85 -1.59
C VAL A 28 -11.39 -13.58 -2.91
N ASP A 29 -12.53 -13.32 -3.54
CA ASP A 29 -12.88 -13.92 -4.84
C ASP A 29 -11.93 -13.40 -5.94
N PRO A 30 -11.26 -14.28 -6.70
CA PRO A 30 -10.44 -13.87 -7.85
C PRO A 30 -11.18 -13.03 -8.89
N GLN A 31 -12.50 -13.23 -9.06
CA GLN A 31 -13.31 -12.44 -9.98
C GLN A 31 -13.47 -11.00 -9.49
N LEU A 32 -13.62 -10.80 -8.18
CA LEU A 32 -13.67 -9.46 -7.58
C LEU A 32 -12.37 -8.69 -7.84
N ILE A 33 -11.21 -9.35 -7.74
CA ILE A 33 -9.90 -8.75 -8.03
C ILE A 33 -9.84 -8.30 -9.50
N ARG A 34 -10.34 -9.13 -10.42
CA ARG A 34 -10.39 -8.82 -11.85
C ARG A 34 -11.29 -7.60 -12.13
N GLU A 35 -12.49 -7.57 -11.57
CA GLU A 35 -13.40 -6.41 -11.67
C GLU A 35 -12.73 -5.12 -11.16
N CYS A 36 -12.04 -5.17 -10.02
CA CYS A 36 -11.30 -4.01 -9.50
C CYS A 36 -10.16 -3.56 -10.44
N LEU A 37 -9.45 -4.51 -11.06
CA LEU A 37 -8.39 -4.20 -12.02
C LEU A 37 -8.93 -3.58 -13.31
N GLU A 38 -10.07 -4.04 -13.82
CA GLU A 38 -10.73 -3.46 -14.99
C GLU A 38 -11.08 -1.97 -14.79
N VAL A 39 -11.52 -1.62 -13.57
CA VAL A 39 -11.74 -0.22 -13.18
C VAL A 39 -10.41 0.54 -13.06
N ALA A 40 -9.40 -0.04 -12.43
CA ALA A 40 -8.09 0.60 -12.27
C ALA A 40 -7.41 0.93 -13.62
N LEU A 41 -7.61 0.08 -14.63
CA LEU A 41 -7.08 0.27 -15.99
C LEU A 41 -7.70 1.45 -16.75
N GLN A 42 -8.77 2.07 -16.22
CA GLN A 42 -9.33 3.31 -16.77
C GLN A 42 -8.48 4.55 -16.45
N ALA A 43 -7.45 4.42 -15.61
CA ALA A 43 -6.52 5.51 -15.34
C ALA A 43 -5.89 6.03 -16.66
N PRO A 44 -5.61 7.34 -16.79
CA PRO A 44 -4.93 7.87 -17.97
C PRO A 44 -3.46 7.44 -17.99
N SER A 45 -2.90 7.20 -19.19
CA SER A 45 -1.48 6.97 -19.39
C SER A 45 -0.93 7.80 -20.55
N GLY A 46 0.32 8.27 -20.40
CA GLY A 46 1.00 9.05 -21.43
C GLY A 46 1.06 8.28 -22.74
N SER A 47 0.59 8.90 -23.83
CA SER A 47 0.47 8.28 -25.15
C SER A 47 -0.30 6.95 -25.17
N ASN A 48 -1.18 6.72 -24.20
CA ASN A 48 -1.87 5.44 -24.01
C ASN A 48 -0.92 4.22 -23.92
N SER A 49 0.29 4.42 -23.38
CA SER A 49 1.34 3.39 -23.35
C SER A 49 1.06 2.23 -22.38
N GLN A 50 0.21 2.46 -21.36
CA GLN A 50 -0.23 1.42 -20.40
C GLN A 50 0.91 0.58 -19.82
N GLY A 51 2.03 1.21 -19.48
CA GLY A 51 3.23 0.54 -18.96
C GLY A 51 3.10 -0.07 -17.55
N TRP A 52 1.89 -0.15 -16.99
CA TRP A 52 1.62 -0.76 -15.70
C TRP A 52 1.40 -2.27 -15.82
N HIS A 53 1.77 -2.99 -14.78
CA HIS A 53 1.48 -4.39 -14.58
C HIS A 53 0.97 -4.57 -13.15
N PHE A 54 0.14 -5.58 -12.92
CA PHE A 54 -0.34 -5.90 -11.58
C PHE A 54 -0.07 -7.38 -11.30
N VAL A 55 0.76 -7.64 -10.30
CA VAL A 55 1.07 -9.00 -9.85
C VAL A 55 0.17 -9.35 -8.67
N VAL A 56 -0.69 -10.35 -8.86
CA VAL A 56 -1.59 -10.87 -7.82
C VAL A 56 -0.91 -12.07 -7.15
N VAL A 57 -0.63 -11.98 -5.85
CA VAL A 57 0.05 -13.02 -5.08
C VAL A 57 -0.90 -13.68 -4.09
N THR A 58 -1.30 -14.91 -4.38
CA THR A 58 -2.21 -15.75 -3.56
C THR A 58 -1.54 -16.98 -2.94
N ASP A 59 -0.28 -17.24 -3.25
CA ASP A 59 0.50 -18.31 -2.61
C ASP A 59 1.00 -17.86 -1.23
N ALA A 60 0.68 -18.64 -0.19
CA ALA A 60 0.98 -18.27 1.20
C ALA A 60 2.49 -18.15 1.48
N ALA A 61 3.32 -19.03 0.91
CA ALA A 61 4.76 -18.99 1.10
C ALA A 61 5.39 -17.76 0.43
N LYS A 62 4.92 -17.38 -0.77
CA LYS A 62 5.34 -16.14 -1.43
C LYS A 62 4.91 -14.90 -0.65
N ARG A 63 3.67 -14.85 -0.14
CA ARG A 63 3.22 -13.73 0.71
C ARG A 63 4.03 -13.60 1.98
N GLN A 64 4.39 -14.71 2.62
CA GLN A 64 5.30 -14.70 3.78
C GLN A 64 6.63 -14.05 3.41
N ARG A 65 7.28 -14.52 2.35
CA ARG A 65 8.57 -13.97 1.91
C ARG A 65 8.50 -12.49 1.56
N ILE A 66 7.41 -12.05 0.91
CA ILE A 66 7.18 -10.63 0.62
C ILE A 66 6.99 -9.83 1.92
N GLY A 67 6.23 -10.36 2.88
CA GLY A 67 6.08 -9.75 4.20
C GLY A 67 7.41 -9.61 4.94
N ASP A 68 8.27 -10.63 4.90
CA ASP A 68 9.59 -10.61 5.52
C ASP A 68 10.48 -9.52 4.89
N LEU A 69 10.47 -9.39 3.54
CA LEU A 69 11.19 -8.35 2.82
C LEU A 69 10.64 -6.95 3.15
N TYR A 70 9.32 -6.80 3.19
CA TYR A 70 8.68 -5.55 3.58
C TYR A 70 9.07 -5.14 5.00
N LYS A 71 9.07 -6.08 5.95
CA LYS A 71 9.49 -5.85 7.33
C LYS A 71 10.95 -5.42 7.43
N GLN A 72 11.84 -6.01 6.63
CA GLN A 72 13.24 -5.56 6.54
C GLN A 72 13.34 -4.12 6.02
N GLY A 73 12.64 -3.78 4.93
CA GLY A 73 12.60 -2.41 4.40
C GLY A 73 12.02 -1.42 5.41
N PHE A 74 10.95 -1.80 6.11
CA PHE A 74 10.34 -0.98 7.17
C PHE A 74 11.28 -0.76 8.35
N ALA A 75 12.08 -1.75 8.74
CA ALA A 75 13.09 -1.61 9.79
C ALA A 75 14.21 -0.61 9.43
N ILE A 76 14.49 -0.41 8.14
CA ILE A 76 15.37 0.67 7.69
C ILE A 76 14.61 2.01 7.72
N TYR A 77 13.43 2.05 7.11
CA TYR A 77 12.59 3.25 7.03
C TYR A 77 12.30 3.86 8.41
N ARG A 78 11.96 3.06 9.43
CA ARG A 78 11.63 3.53 10.79
C ARG A 78 12.74 4.36 11.46
N ASN A 79 13.99 4.23 10.98
CA ASN A 79 15.15 4.93 11.51
C ASN A 79 15.57 6.14 10.63
N MET A 80 14.84 6.42 9.55
CA MET A 80 15.06 7.59 8.71
C MET A 80 14.39 8.84 9.30
N ASN A 81 14.91 10.02 8.96
CA ASN A 81 14.38 11.30 9.45
C ASN A 81 12.99 11.62 8.88
N GLU A 82 12.67 11.09 7.69
CA GLU A 82 11.36 11.23 7.05
C GLU A 82 10.34 10.17 7.53
N SER A 83 10.70 9.36 8.53
CA SER A 83 9.83 8.31 9.04
C SER A 83 8.69 8.86 9.88
N ALA A 84 7.57 8.12 9.93
CA ALA A 84 6.48 8.45 10.85
C ALA A 84 6.96 8.54 12.32
N HIS A 85 7.93 7.71 12.71
CA HIS A 85 8.53 7.72 14.05
C HIS A 85 9.28 9.03 14.34
N ALA A 86 10.12 9.47 13.40
CA ALA A 86 10.86 10.73 13.54
C ALA A 86 9.91 11.93 13.53
N LEU A 87 8.95 11.95 12.59
CA LEU A 87 7.95 13.02 12.50
C LEU A 87 7.05 13.10 13.74
N ALA A 88 6.79 11.98 14.42
CA ALA A 88 6.05 11.95 15.69
C ALA A 88 6.82 12.61 16.83
N ALA A 89 8.13 12.36 16.90
CA ALA A 89 9.00 12.88 17.95
C ALA A 89 9.16 14.41 17.88
N ASP A 90 9.04 14.98 16.68
CA ASP A 90 9.17 16.42 16.43
C ASP A 90 7.86 17.22 16.67
N GLN A 91 6.73 16.57 16.99
CA GLN A 91 5.46 17.26 17.23
C GLN A 91 5.44 17.94 18.61
N ALA A 92 5.33 19.26 18.62
CA ALA A 92 5.18 20.05 19.85
C ALA A 92 3.73 20.13 20.35
N ASP A 93 2.75 20.00 19.45
CA ASP A 93 1.34 19.99 19.82
C ASP A 93 0.89 18.60 20.30
N ALA A 94 0.18 18.56 21.42
CA ALA A 94 -0.20 17.30 22.06
C ALA A 94 -1.23 16.49 21.27
N ASP A 95 -2.10 17.15 20.49
CA ASP A 95 -3.14 16.49 19.70
C ASP A 95 -2.54 15.90 18.43
N ASP A 96 -1.65 16.65 17.77
CA ASP A 96 -0.88 16.17 16.62
C ASP A 96 0.04 15.01 17.00
N ALA A 97 0.69 15.08 18.17
CA ALA A 97 1.51 13.97 18.69
C ALA A 97 0.69 12.68 18.86
N ARG A 98 -0.50 12.77 19.46
CA ARG A 98 -1.40 11.60 19.62
C ARG A 98 -1.92 11.07 18.29
N GLN A 99 -2.17 11.95 17.32
CA GLN A 99 -2.52 11.51 15.97
C GLN A 99 -1.36 10.75 15.34
N MET A 100 -0.14 11.25 15.44
CA MET A 100 1.02 10.62 14.84
C MET A 100 1.38 9.29 15.51
N GLU A 101 1.20 9.17 16.83
CA GLU A 101 1.34 7.90 17.55
C GLU A 101 0.44 6.81 16.93
N ARG A 102 -0.82 7.14 16.60
CA ARG A 102 -1.73 6.21 15.90
C ARG A 102 -1.24 5.85 14.50
N VAL A 103 -0.58 6.78 13.80
CA VAL A 103 0.00 6.52 12.47
C VAL A 103 1.16 5.54 12.59
N VAL A 104 2.06 5.77 13.56
CA VAL A 104 3.20 4.89 13.86
C VAL A 104 2.72 3.49 14.21
N ASP A 105 1.82 3.38 15.19
CA ASP A 105 1.22 2.12 15.65
C ASP A 105 0.48 1.38 14.51
N SER A 106 -0.17 2.11 13.61
CA SER A 106 -0.80 1.55 12.40
C SER A 106 0.22 1.05 11.36
N ALA A 107 1.34 1.74 11.20
CA ALA A 107 2.41 1.35 10.28
C ALA A 107 3.17 0.11 10.80
N GLU A 108 3.49 0.06 12.09
CA GLU A 108 4.10 -1.11 12.73
C GLU A 108 3.20 -2.35 12.60
N TYR A 109 1.89 -2.20 12.84
CA TYR A 109 0.95 -3.29 12.66
C TYR A 109 0.96 -3.85 11.23
N LEU A 110 1.02 -2.98 10.21
CA LEU A 110 1.11 -3.42 8.82
C LEU A 110 2.40 -4.19 8.57
N ALA A 111 3.55 -3.69 9.02
CA ALA A 111 4.83 -4.35 8.83
C ALA A 111 4.85 -5.77 9.43
N GLU A 112 4.19 -5.95 10.57
CA GLU A 112 4.10 -7.24 11.25
C GLU A 112 3.04 -8.18 10.64
N ASN A 113 2.03 -7.66 9.91
CA ASN A 113 0.87 -8.44 9.49
C ASN A 113 0.65 -8.50 7.97
N LEU A 114 1.45 -7.80 7.15
CA LEU A 114 1.24 -7.71 5.69
C LEU A 114 1.03 -9.09 5.04
N TYR A 115 1.86 -10.06 5.40
CA TYR A 115 1.81 -11.42 4.83
C TYR A 115 0.49 -12.16 5.07
N ARG A 116 -0.26 -11.76 6.10
CA ARG A 116 -1.54 -12.38 6.49
C ARG A 116 -2.67 -12.04 5.52
N ALA A 117 -2.55 -10.96 4.75
CA ALA A 117 -3.54 -10.64 3.73
C ALA A 117 -3.70 -11.85 2.78
N PRO A 118 -4.93 -12.29 2.46
CA PRO A 118 -5.14 -13.47 1.60
C PRO A 118 -4.64 -13.24 0.16
N VAL A 119 -4.50 -11.97 -0.24
CA VAL A 119 -4.00 -11.52 -1.53
C VAL A 119 -3.09 -10.33 -1.30
N LEU A 120 -1.90 -10.32 -1.93
CA LEU A 120 -1.11 -9.11 -2.13
C LEU A 120 -1.19 -8.70 -3.61
N LEU A 121 -1.59 -7.46 -3.87
CA LEU A 121 -1.57 -6.86 -5.20
C LEU A 121 -0.36 -5.93 -5.30
N ILE A 122 0.61 -6.28 -6.15
CA ILE A 122 1.83 -5.51 -6.34
C ILE A 122 1.75 -4.80 -7.69
N PRO A 123 1.60 -3.47 -7.72
CA PRO A 123 1.72 -2.71 -8.96
C PRO A 123 3.18 -2.67 -9.40
N CYS A 124 3.42 -2.86 -10.69
CA CYS A 124 4.74 -2.82 -11.31
C CYS A 124 4.69 -1.89 -12.54
N VAL A 125 5.84 -1.37 -12.93
CA VAL A 125 5.99 -0.53 -14.13
C VAL A 125 7.03 -1.15 -15.06
N THR A 126 6.80 -1.07 -16.36
CA THR A 126 7.77 -1.49 -17.37
C THR A 126 9.03 -0.64 -17.31
N GLY A 127 10.18 -1.29 -17.30
CA GLY A 127 11.49 -0.64 -17.38
C GLY A 127 12.33 -0.89 -16.14
N ARG A 128 13.57 -0.42 -16.21
CA ARG A 128 14.56 -0.51 -15.14
C ARG A 128 14.53 0.77 -14.31
N THR A 129 14.33 0.63 -13.01
CA THR A 129 14.22 1.76 -12.07
C THR A 129 15.55 2.07 -11.39
N ASP A 130 16.53 1.17 -11.48
CA ASP A 130 17.84 1.22 -10.84
C ASP A 130 18.69 2.44 -11.22
N SER A 131 18.41 3.08 -12.36
CA SER A 131 19.10 4.31 -12.79
C SER A 131 18.32 5.60 -12.50
N LEU A 132 17.10 5.50 -11.95
CA LEU A 132 16.29 6.68 -11.62
C LEU A 132 16.90 7.40 -10.40
N GLN A 133 17.00 8.74 -10.50
CA GLN A 133 17.52 9.62 -9.44
C GLN A 133 16.44 10.61 -8.96
N GLY A 134 16.58 11.10 -7.72
CA GLY A 134 15.68 12.10 -7.13
C GLY A 134 14.38 11.53 -6.55
N LYS A 135 13.42 12.40 -6.20
CA LYS A 135 12.19 12.00 -5.48
C LYS A 135 11.32 10.98 -6.24
N GLY A 136 11.38 10.97 -7.57
CA GLY A 136 10.69 9.96 -8.41
C GLY A 136 11.34 8.57 -8.34
N ALA A 137 12.59 8.48 -7.91
CA ALA A 137 13.29 7.22 -7.73
C ALA A 137 12.81 6.47 -6.49
N ALA A 138 12.38 7.16 -5.43
CA ALA A 138 11.90 6.52 -4.20
C ALA A 138 10.65 5.63 -4.43
N ILE A 139 9.76 6.04 -5.35
CA ILE A 139 8.59 5.24 -5.75
C ILE A 139 9.03 4.00 -6.56
N ALA A 140 10.10 4.16 -7.34
CA ALA A 140 10.57 3.17 -8.29
C ALA A 140 11.54 2.13 -7.67
N HIS A 141 12.24 2.48 -6.59
CA HIS A 141 13.15 1.60 -5.83
C HIS A 141 12.47 0.87 -4.66
N ALA A 142 11.23 1.24 -4.33
CA ALA A 142 10.41 0.59 -3.30
C ALA A 142 9.45 -0.49 -3.87
N SER A 143 9.47 -0.69 -5.19
CA SER A 143 8.67 -1.70 -5.91
C SER A 143 9.51 -2.92 -6.28
#